data_AF-N6U8Z7-F1
#
_entry.id   AF-N6U8Z7-F1
#
_cell.length_a   1.000
_cell.length_b   1.000
_cell.length_c   1.000
_cell.angle_alpha   90.00
_cell.angle_beta   90.00
_cell.angle_gamma   90.00
#
_symmetry.space_group_name_H-M   'P 1'
#
loop_
_entity.id
_entity.type
_entity.pdbx_description
1 polymer ?
#
loop_
_entity_poly.entity_id
_entity_poly.type
_entity_poly.pdbx_seq_one_letter_code
_entity_poly.pdbx_strand_id
1 'polypeptide(L)'
;MSAQFFARLSEAWIFGIFCLLSGLALQAGPLAQKGPPDETSGRPPATQRRSRQSASGPGVGAAAPNRLAANLKIAASPKGGAPLHRPPPNPPQSFRATMPAYRCFLGEFERPLYWGNLAALLLLHILAVGYFLYKLATFDAQHDPFLLAYAVLVGILGGLGITGGAHRYWTHRCFKATTPVKLLFLVLYSISGQNNLRDWVRDHRVHHKFSETDADPHNANRGFWFAHVGWLCMRKHPLVAQKGRTVDVSDITQDPLLAFHVRHWAWFKLAFCFVIPTLIPPLFFGQPASTTFWLVCIVRYASNLNFTWAVNSFAHIWGNKPYNRTIQPVENPYVSLVALGEGWHNYHHSFPWDYRAAELGRGLNLTTMCLDLLARAGLIYDLKATPPRMVQQLAKRRGDGSERPPAALFCE
;
A
#
# COMPACT_ATOMS: atom_id res chain seq x y z
N MET A 1 34.41 17.35 -20.39
CA MET A 1 33.14 17.92 -20.87
C MET A 1 32.86 19.19 -20.08
N SER A 2 32.73 20.34 -20.74
CA SER A 2 32.69 21.65 -20.07
C SER A 2 31.36 21.94 -19.39
N ALA A 3 31.37 22.75 -18.33
CA ALA A 3 30.19 23.19 -17.57
C ALA A 3 29.10 23.84 -18.45
N GLN A 4 29.47 24.39 -19.62
CA GLN A 4 28.56 24.96 -20.60
C GLN A 4 27.67 23.89 -21.29
N PHE A 5 28.13 22.65 -21.42
CA PHE A 5 27.32 21.55 -21.95
C PHE A 5 26.16 21.21 -20.99
N PHE A 6 26.44 21.19 -19.68
CA PHE A 6 25.43 20.91 -18.64
C PHE A 6 24.46 22.08 -18.40
N ALA A 7 24.92 23.32 -18.54
CA ALA A 7 24.04 24.49 -18.49
C ALA A 7 23.03 24.49 -19.64
N ARG A 8 23.46 24.19 -20.88
CA ARG A 8 22.54 24.06 -22.04
C ARG A 8 21.59 22.87 -21.93
N LEU A 9 22.01 21.80 -21.26
CA LEU A 9 21.10 20.71 -20.89
C LEU A 9 20.01 21.19 -19.91
N SER A 10 20.34 22.00 -18.90
CA SER A 10 19.36 22.44 -17.88
C SER A 10 18.16 23.24 -18.43
N GLU A 11 18.34 24.07 -19.45
CA GLU A 11 17.24 24.78 -20.11
C GLU A 11 16.40 23.86 -21.01
N ALA A 12 17.06 22.92 -21.72
CA ALA A 12 16.39 21.93 -22.54
C ALA A 12 15.59 20.89 -21.73
N TRP A 13 15.98 20.60 -20.48
CA TRP A 13 15.26 19.68 -19.59
C TRP A 13 13.97 20.26 -19.03
N ILE A 14 13.91 21.56 -18.74
CA ILE A 14 12.66 22.22 -18.31
C ILE A 14 11.60 22.11 -19.43
N PHE A 15 12.02 22.26 -20.68
CA PHE A 15 11.17 22.04 -21.86
C PHE A 15 10.87 20.55 -22.09
N GLY A 16 11.85 19.67 -21.87
CA GLY A 16 11.70 18.22 -21.95
C GLY A 16 10.74 17.64 -20.91
N ILE A 17 10.67 18.22 -19.71
CA ILE A 17 9.69 17.91 -18.66
C ILE A 17 8.30 18.34 -19.10
N PHE A 18 8.14 19.51 -19.74
CA PHE A 18 6.87 19.91 -20.35
C PHE A 18 6.41 18.88 -21.40
N CYS A 19 7.33 18.39 -22.24
CA CYS A 19 7.05 17.37 -23.25
C CYS A 19 6.74 15.97 -22.68
N LEU A 20 7.50 15.49 -21.68
CA LEU A 20 7.28 14.20 -21.01
C LEU A 20 5.98 14.18 -20.18
N LEU A 21 5.63 15.31 -19.56
CA LEU A 21 4.38 15.47 -18.82
C LEU A 21 3.17 15.66 -19.75
N SER A 22 3.34 16.29 -20.92
CA SER A 22 2.31 16.28 -21.97
C SER A 22 2.07 14.89 -22.55
N GLY A 23 3.09 14.01 -22.56
CA GLY A 23 2.94 12.59 -22.90
C GLY A 23 2.10 11.80 -21.88
N LEU A 24 2.19 12.15 -20.59
CA LEU A 24 1.31 11.62 -19.54
C LEU A 24 -0.12 12.16 -19.63
N ALA A 25 -0.28 13.43 -20.06
CA ALA A 25 -1.59 14.00 -20.35
C ALA A 25 -2.29 13.34 -21.57
N LEU A 26 -1.52 12.83 -22.53
CA LEU A 26 -2.05 12.06 -23.68
C LEU A 26 -2.48 10.62 -23.34
N GLN A 27 -2.21 10.13 -22.13
CA GLN A 27 -2.75 8.86 -21.62
C GLN A 27 -3.97 9.03 -20.70
N ALA A 28 -4.43 10.26 -20.48
CA ALA A 28 -5.70 10.56 -19.83
C ALA A 28 -6.89 10.38 -20.81
N GLY A 29 -6.96 9.23 -21.49
CA GLY A 29 -8.17 8.74 -22.15
C GLY A 29 -8.87 7.72 -21.25
N PRO A 30 -10.20 7.55 -21.31
CA PRO A 30 -10.93 6.78 -20.32
C PRO A 30 -10.51 5.31 -20.37
N LEU A 31 -9.86 4.82 -19.30
CA LEU A 31 -9.68 3.39 -19.07
C LEU A 31 -10.99 2.77 -18.58
N ALA A 32 -12.04 2.90 -19.40
CA ALA A 32 -13.16 2.00 -19.40
C ALA A 32 -12.70 0.73 -20.12
N GLN A 33 -12.49 -0.35 -19.38
CA GLN A 33 -12.42 -1.68 -19.96
C GLN A 33 -13.79 -1.96 -20.60
N LYS A 34 -13.92 -1.77 -21.92
CA LYS A 34 -14.99 -2.40 -22.69
C LYS A 34 -14.82 -3.91 -22.55
N GLY A 35 -15.78 -4.55 -21.89
CA GLY A 35 -15.95 -6.00 -22.00
C GLY A 35 -16.25 -6.38 -23.45
N PRO A 36 -16.11 -7.66 -23.82
CA PRO A 36 -16.52 -8.13 -25.14
C PRO A 36 -18.04 -7.89 -25.33
N PRO A 37 -18.50 -7.73 -26.59
CA PRO A 37 -19.88 -7.34 -26.88
C PRO A 37 -20.90 -8.36 -26.37
N ASP A 38 -22.01 -7.86 -25.83
CA ASP A 38 -23.23 -8.62 -25.55
C ASP A 38 -23.75 -9.26 -26.84
N GLU A 39 -23.80 -10.59 -26.88
CA GLU A 39 -24.68 -11.29 -27.81
C GLU A 39 -26.11 -11.19 -27.27
N THR A 40 -26.89 -10.37 -27.97
CA THR A 40 -28.33 -10.26 -27.81
C THR A 40 -29.05 -11.57 -28.15
N SER A 41 -30.23 -11.68 -27.52
CA SER A 41 -31.46 -12.31 -28.02
C SER A 41 -31.80 -13.70 -27.50
N GLY A 42 -32.98 -13.79 -26.86
CA GLY A 42 -33.60 -15.07 -26.52
C GLY A 42 -34.47 -15.09 -25.26
N ARG A 43 -35.40 -14.14 -25.08
CA ARG A 43 -36.64 -14.44 -24.31
C ARG A 43 -37.62 -15.13 -25.25
N PRO A 44 -38.40 -16.11 -24.76
CA PRO A 44 -39.85 -15.94 -24.83
C PRO A 44 -40.54 -16.46 -23.53
N PRO A 45 -41.88 -16.54 -23.41
CA PRO A 45 -42.63 -15.64 -22.54
C PRO A 45 -43.25 -16.35 -21.32
N ALA A 46 -43.88 -15.53 -20.48
CA ALA A 46 -44.62 -15.90 -19.29
C ALA A 46 -45.66 -17.02 -19.50
N THR A 47 -45.82 -17.87 -18.49
CA THR A 47 -47.09 -18.54 -18.20
C THR A 47 -47.42 -18.42 -16.72
N GLN A 48 -48.54 -17.74 -16.45
CA GLN A 48 -49.28 -17.81 -15.20
C GLN A 48 -49.73 -19.25 -14.95
N ARG A 49 -49.59 -19.74 -13.72
CA ARG A 49 -50.59 -20.67 -13.16
C ARG A 49 -50.71 -20.49 -11.65
N ARG A 50 -51.94 -20.21 -11.24
CA ARG A 50 -52.45 -20.19 -9.86
C ARG A 50 -52.68 -21.62 -9.36
N SER A 51 -52.39 -21.87 -8.09
CA SER A 51 -53.17 -22.73 -7.16
C SER A 51 -52.59 -22.56 -5.75
N ARG A 52 -53.13 -21.72 -4.85
CA ARG A 52 -54.15 -22.02 -3.81
C ARG A 52 -53.97 -23.37 -3.09
N GLN A 53 -53.62 -23.30 -1.79
CA GLN A 53 -54.23 -23.94 -0.58
C GLN A 53 -53.18 -23.90 0.57
N SER A 54 -53.36 -23.10 1.65
CA SER A 54 -53.95 -23.44 2.98
C SER A 54 -53.29 -24.69 3.62
N ALA A 55 -52.83 -24.75 4.87
CA ALA A 55 -53.29 -24.14 6.12
C ALA A 55 -52.25 -24.33 7.27
N SER A 56 -52.43 -23.57 8.36
CA SER A 56 -52.20 -23.90 9.81
C SER A 56 -50.96 -24.72 10.21
N GLY A 57 -50.05 -24.28 11.07
CA GLY A 57 -50.24 -23.82 12.47
C GLY A 57 -49.17 -24.51 13.36
N PRO A 58 -48.79 -23.96 14.54
CA PRO A 58 -47.48 -24.19 15.16
C PRO A 58 -47.49 -25.30 16.22
N GLY A 59 -46.33 -25.94 16.44
CA GLY A 59 -46.12 -26.95 17.49
C GLY A 59 -44.82 -26.71 18.26
N VAL A 60 -44.95 -26.47 19.56
CA VAL A 60 -43.90 -26.31 20.58
C VAL A 60 -43.63 -27.68 21.23
N GLY A 61 -42.39 -27.97 21.59
CA GLY A 61 -42.00 -29.08 22.50
C GLY A 61 -40.49 -29.30 22.48
N ALA A 62 -39.72 -28.78 23.45
CA ALA A 62 -39.41 -29.35 24.77
C ALA A 62 -38.21 -30.33 24.78
N ALA A 63 -37.09 -29.79 25.27
CA ALA A 63 -36.02 -30.35 26.13
C ALA A 63 -35.63 -31.85 26.16
N ALA A 64 -34.35 -32.10 25.78
CA ALA A 64 -33.25 -32.77 26.53
C ALA A 64 -33.35 -34.27 26.91
N PRO A 65 -32.27 -34.94 27.41
CA PRO A 65 -30.82 -34.87 27.12
C PRO A 65 -30.19 -36.28 26.92
N ASN A 66 -28.92 -36.37 26.46
CA ASN A 66 -27.81 -37.06 27.18
C ASN A 66 -26.63 -37.52 26.30
N ARG A 67 -25.44 -37.33 26.89
CA ARG A 67 -24.24 -38.17 26.88
C ARG A 67 -23.52 -38.42 25.56
N LEU A 68 -22.30 -37.87 25.45
CA LEU A 68 -21.10 -38.71 25.58
C LEU A 68 -19.87 -37.85 25.94
N ALA A 69 -19.36 -38.09 27.15
CA ALA A 69 -17.99 -37.76 27.53
C ALA A 69 -17.10 -38.95 27.15
N ALA A 70 -15.91 -38.68 26.60
CA ALA A 70 -14.64 -39.34 26.95
C ALA A 70 -13.58 -39.15 25.86
N ASN A 71 -12.35 -38.93 26.32
CA ASN A 71 -11.04 -39.13 25.65
C ASN A 71 -10.26 -37.85 25.27
N LEU A 72 -9.71 -37.18 26.29
CA LEU A 72 -8.50 -36.38 26.16
C LEU A 72 -7.34 -37.16 26.79
N LYS A 73 -6.58 -37.87 25.95
CA LYS A 73 -5.26 -38.38 26.29
C LYS A 73 -4.27 -37.21 26.24
N ILE A 74 -3.65 -36.94 27.38
CA ILE A 74 -2.51 -36.04 27.52
C ILE A 74 -1.31 -36.69 26.81
N ALA A 75 -0.83 -36.07 25.74
CA ALA A 75 0.41 -36.46 25.07
C ALA A 75 1.55 -35.52 25.48
N ALA A 76 2.67 -36.13 25.88
CA ALA A 76 3.86 -35.50 26.41
C ALA A 76 4.56 -34.53 25.44
N SER A 77 5.21 -33.52 26.01
CA SER A 77 6.07 -32.54 25.33
C SER A 77 7.32 -33.19 24.73
N PRO A 78 7.68 -32.96 23.45
CA PRO A 78 9.02 -33.25 22.98
C PRO A 78 9.96 -32.07 23.30
N LYS A 79 11.04 -32.38 24.02
CA LYS A 79 12.28 -31.59 24.04
C LYS A 79 12.95 -31.74 22.66
N GLY A 80 13.34 -30.64 22.00
CA GLY A 80 14.09 -30.70 20.75
C GLY A 80 14.33 -29.31 20.16
N GLY A 81 15.60 -28.99 19.88
CA GLY A 81 16.08 -27.65 19.52
C GLY A 81 15.43 -27.00 18.31
N ALA A 82 15.48 -25.67 18.29
CA ALA A 82 14.98 -24.84 17.20
C ALA A 82 15.63 -25.24 15.86
N PRO A 83 14.86 -25.50 14.79
CA PRO A 83 15.43 -25.66 13.47
C PRO A 83 15.82 -24.29 12.91
N LEU A 84 17.05 -24.20 12.40
CA LEU A 84 17.51 -23.15 11.48
C LEU A 84 16.46 -22.89 10.39
N HIS A 85 16.24 -21.60 10.10
CA HIS A 85 15.36 -21.06 9.06
C HIS A 85 15.24 -21.98 7.84
N ARG A 86 14.08 -22.64 7.69
CA ARG A 86 13.71 -23.24 6.40
C ARG A 86 13.34 -22.10 5.45
N PRO A 87 13.79 -22.15 4.18
CA PRO A 87 13.25 -21.25 3.16
C PRO A 87 11.73 -21.42 3.09
N PRO A 88 10.97 -20.36 2.74
CA PRO A 88 9.52 -20.45 2.66
C PRO A 88 9.12 -21.60 1.73
N PRO A 89 8.04 -22.35 2.03
CA PRO A 89 7.53 -23.37 1.13
C PRO A 89 7.26 -22.74 -0.24
N ASN A 90 7.51 -23.50 -1.30
CA ASN A 90 7.13 -23.11 -2.65
C ASN A 90 5.68 -22.60 -2.66
N PRO A 91 5.37 -21.51 -3.38
CA PRO A 91 4.03 -20.98 -3.42
C PRO A 91 3.04 -22.08 -3.83
N PRO A 92 1.83 -22.12 -3.23
CA PRO A 92 0.84 -23.12 -3.59
C PRO A 92 0.62 -23.08 -5.11
N GLN A 93 0.44 -24.27 -5.72
CA GLN A 93 0.23 -24.48 -7.16
C GLN A 93 -1.08 -23.86 -7.69
N SER A 94 -1.52 -22.70 -7.20
CA SER A 94 -2.64 -22.00 -7.81
C SER A 94 -2.17 -21.31 -9.09
N PHE A 95 -2.73 -21.78 -10.21
CA PHE A 95 -2.85 -21.06 -11.49
C PHE A 95 -1.67 -21.03 -12.49
N ARG A 96 -0.44 -21.49 -12.18
CA ARG A 96 0.61 -21.60 -13.23
C ARG A 96 0.20 -22.44 -14.46
N ALA A 97 -0.83 -23.28 -14.34
CA ALA A 97 -1.22 -24.25 -15.37
C ALA A 97 -2.19 -23.73 -16.46
N THR A 98 -2.76 -22.51 -16.36
CA THR A 98 -3.93 -22.15 -17.19
C THR A 98 -3.77 -20.93 -18.10
N MET A 99 -2.64 -20.24 -18.11
CA MET A 99 -2.40 -19.19 -19.11
C MET A 99 -1.04 -19.33 -19.78
N PRO A 100 -0.96 -19.13 -21.12
CA PRO A 100 0.30 -19.22 -21.83
C PRO A 100 1.26 -18.15 -21.31
N ALA A 101 2.53 -18.53 -21.13
CA ALA A 101 3.58 -17.61 -20.74
C ALA A 101 3.69 -16.48 -21.79
N TYR A 102 3.76 -15.24 -21.31
CA TYR A 102 4.04 -14.07 -22.15
C TYR A 102 5.54 -14.06 -22.48
N ARG A 103 5.88 -14.20 -23.76
CA ARG A 103 7.26 -14.18 -24.24
C ARG A 103 7.59 -12.80 -24.83
N CYS A 104 8.73 -12.23 -24.44
CA CYS A 104 9.32 -11.06 -25.08
C CYS A 104 10.85 -11.16 -25.09
N PHE A 105 11.54 -10.15 -25.60
CA PHE A 105 13.01 -10.15 -25.68
C PHE A 105 13.72 -10.20 -24.31
N LEU A 106 13.00 -9.91 -23.21
CA LEU A 106 13.50 -10.00 -21.84
C LEU A 106 13.30 -11.40 -21.21
N GLY A 107 12.65 -12.33 -21.91
CA GLY A 107 12.37 -13.68 -21.44
C GLY A 107 10.87 -13.99 -21.34
N GLU A 108 10.56 -14.99 -20.51
CA GLU A 108 9.19 -15.48 -20.29
C GLU A 108 8.62 -14.92 -18.98
N PHE A 109 7.41 -14.38 -19.05
CA PHE A 109 6.71 -13.78 -17.93
C PHE A 109 5.32 -14.39 -17.75
N GLU A 110 4.84 -14.45 -16.51
CA GLU A 110 3.51 -15.00 -16.21
C GLU A 110 2.37 -14.13 -16.77
N ARG A 111 2.61 -12.84 -17.03
CA ARG A 111 1.63 -11.88 -17.55
C ARG A 111 2.29 -10.86 -18.50
N PRO A 112 1.54 -10.26 -19.45
CA PRO A 112 2.08 -9.22 -20.31
C PRO A 112 2.63 -8.02 -19.53
N LEU A 113 3.74 -7.47 -20.01
CA LEU A 113 4.36 -6.29 -19.42
C LEU A 113 3.59 -4.99 -19.76
N TYR A 114 3.56 -4.06 -18.82
CA TYR A 114 3.21 -2.67 -19.05
C TYR A 114 4.49 -1.90 -19.40
N TRP A 115 4.86 -1.91 -20.68
CA TRP A 115 6.12 -1.31 -21.17
C TRP A 115 6.28 0.17 -20.78
N GLY A 116 5.21 0.96 -20.82
CA GLY A 116 5.26 2.36 -20.39
C GLY A 116 5.65 2.52 -18.92
N ASN A 117 5.04 1.74 -18.02
CA ASN A 117 5.39 1.75 -16.60
C ASN A 117 6.81 1.25 -16.38
N LEU A 118 7.18 0.15 -17.04
CA LEU A 118 8.52 -0.42 -16.94
C LEU A 118 9.59 0.60 -17.36
N ALA A 119 9.42 1.24 -18.52
CA ALA A 119 10.36 2.25 -19.02
C ALA A 119 10.43 3.48 -18.09
N ALA A 120 9.28 4.00 -17.63
CA ALA A 120 9.25 5.15 -16.74
C ALA A 120 9.91 4.86 -15.38
N LEU A 121 9.65 3.69 -14.80
CA LEU A 121 10.26 3.26 -13.54
C LEU A 121 11.75 3.01 -13.71
N LEU A 122 12.19 2.33 -14.77
CA LEU A 122 13.61 2.13 -15.06
C LEU A 122 14.33 3.48 -15.24
N LEU A 123 13.77 4.38 -16.04
CA LEU A 123 14.34 5.71 -16.25
C LEU A 123 14.46 6.48 -14.93
N LEU A 124 13.40 6.52 -14.11
CA LEU A 124 13.42 7.19 -12.81
C LEU A 124 14.57 6.66 -11.93
N HIS A 125 14.75 5.35 -11.84
CA HIS A 125 15.78 4.75 -10.99
C HIS A 125 17.19 4.93 -11.56
N ILE A 126 17.36 4.82 -12.88
CA ILE A 126 18.64 5.13 -13.56
C ILE A 126 19.04 6.58 -13.30
N LEU A 127 18.09 7.51 -13.40
CA LEU A 127 18.31 8.93 -13.12
C LEU A 127 18.67 9.18 -11.65
N ALA A 128 17.96 8.54 -10.71
CA ALA A 128 18.24 8.68 -9.28
C ALA A 128 19.63 8.12 -8.90
N VAL A 129 19.95 6.91 -9.34
CA VAL A 129 21.24 6.26 -9.09
C VAL A 129 22.37 7.01 -9.81
N GLY A 130 22.16 7.40 -11.07
CA GLY A 130 23.12 8.19 -11.84
C GLY A 130 23.45 9.52 -11.18
N TYR A 131 22.44 10.23 -10.66
CA TYR A 131 22.65 11.47 -9.91
C TYR A 131 23.44 11.23 -8.60
N PHE A 132 23.12 10.16 -7.87
CA PHE A 132 23.87 9.77 -6.67
C PHE A 132 25.35 9.47 -6.99
N LEU A 133 25.61 8.65 -8.01
CA LEU A 133 26.97 8.31 -8.46
C LEU A 133 27.73 9.55 -8.97
N TYR A 134 27.05 10.45 -9.67
CA TYR A 134 27.63 11.71 -10.11
C TYR A 134 28.08 12.58 -8.94
N LYS A 135 27.25 12.74 -7.90
CA LYS A 135 27.61 13.48 -6.68
C LYS A 135 28.76 12.82 -5.92
N LEU A 136 28.81 11.48 -5.87
CA LEU A 136 29.94 10.75 -5.30
C LEU A 136 31.24 10.97 -6.09
N ALA A 137 31.19 10.85 -7.41
CA ALA A 137 32.38 10.93 -8.28
C ALA A 137 32.99 12.34 -8.35
N THR A 138 32.16 13.37 -8.22
CA THR A 138 32.62 14.76 -8.29
C THR A 138 33.22 15.29 -6.99
N PHE A 139 33.15 14.50 -5.90
CA PHE A 139 33.47 14.96 -4.53
C PHE A 139 32.83 16.31 -4.22
N ASP A 140 31.67 16.58 -4.84
CA ASP A 140 30.88 17.77 -4.58
C ASP A 140 30.15 17.58 -3.25
N ALA A 141 30.96 17.59 -2.19
CA ALA A 141 30.62 17.46 -0.79
C ALA A 141 29.91 18.71 -0.25
N GLN A 142 29.65 19.71 -1.12
CA GLN A 142 28.61 20.70 -0.87
C GLN A 142 27.24 20.01 -1.05
N HIS A 143 26.96 19.06 -0.15
CA HIS A 143 25.59 18.69 0.14
C HIS A 143 24.97 19.91 0.76
N ASP A 144 24.04 20.55 0.05
CA ASP A 144 23.24 21.58 0.67
C ASP A 144 22.36 20.90 1.73
N PRO A 145 22.69 21.06 3.04
CA PRO A 145 21.99 20.35 4.09
C PRO A 145 20.55 20.83 4.21
N PHE A 146 20.28 22.08 3.81
CA PHE A 146 18.94 22.63 3.76
C PHE A 146 18.11 21.94 2.67
N LEU A 147 18.65 21.78 1.46
CA LEU A 147 17.92 21.13 0.37
C LEU A 147 17.68 19.64 0.66
N LEU A 148 18.63 18.96 1.31
CA LEU A 148 18.45 17.59 1.78
C LEU A 148 17.36 17.51 2.85
N ALA A 149 17.40 18.37 3.87
CA ALA A 149 16.38 18.42 4.91
C ALA A 149 14.99 18.74 4.32
N TYR A 150 14.93 19.65 3.34
CA TYR A 150 13.72 19.96 2.60
C TYR A 150 13.19 18.75 1.83
N ALA A 151 14.03 18.04 1.08
CA ALA A 151 13.63 16.85 0.35
C ALA A 151 13.13 15.74 1.30
N VAL A 152 13.81 15.53 2.43
CA VAL A 152 13.37 14.59 3.47
C VAL A 152 12.03 15.01 4.06
N LEU A 153 11.84 16.29 4.37
CA LEU A 153 10.56 16.81 4.88
C LEU A 153 9.42 16.58 3.89
N VAL A 154 9.61 16.92 2.61
CA VAL A 154 8.62 16.66 1.55
C VAL A 154 8.33 15.16 1.44
N GLY A 155 9.36 14.31 1.57
CA GLY A 155 9.20 12.86 1.61
C GLY A 155 8.36 12.37 2.80
N ILE A 156 8.60 12.90 4.01
CA ILE A 156 7.82 12.59 5.21
C ILE A 156 6.37 13.03 5.04
N LEU A 157 6.14 14.25 4.54
CA LEU A 157 4.80 14.78 4.27
C LEU A 157 4.03 13.90 3.27
N GLY A 158 4.69 13.48 2.18
CA GLY A 158 4.11 12.52 1.23
C GLY A 158 3.81 11.17 1.87
N GLY A 159 4.72 10.66 2.71
CA GLY A 159 4.55 9.42 3.46
C GLY A 159 3.33 9.49 4.39
N LEU A 160 3.17 10.56 5.17
CA LEU A 160 2.03 10.78 6.06
C LEU A 160 0.69 10.82 5.30
N GLY A 161 0.68 11.30 4.06
CA GLY A 161 -0.48 11.24 3.18
C GLY A 161 -0.89 9.81 2.80
N ILE A 162 0.08 8.91 2.64
CA ILE A 162 -0.17 7.48 2.43
C ILE A 162 -0.62 6.84 3.75
N THR A 163 0.19 6.92 4.79
CA THR A 163 0.03 6.15 6.03
C THR A 163 -1.17 6.63 6.86
N GLY A 164 -1.27 7.93 7.13
CA GLY A 164 -2.38 8.51 7.87
C GLY A 164 -3.65 8.62 7.02
N GLY A 165 -3.51 9.04 5.76
CA GLY A 165 -4.60 9.27 4.82
C GLY A 165 -5.08 8.01 4.10
N ALA A 166 -4.41 7.64 3.01
CA ALA A 166 -4.84 6.55 2.11
C ALA A 166 -5.07 5.23 2.85
N HIS A 167 -4.20 4.92 3.80
CA HIS A 167 -4.16 3.66 4.52
C HIS A 167 -5.10 3.66 5.73
N ARG A 168 -4.73 4.36 6.82
CA ARG A 168 -5.48 4.26 8.09
C ARG A 168 -6.85 4.95 8.03
N TYR A 169 -6.95 6.11 7.37
CA TYR A 169 -8.20 6.85 7.28
C TYR A 169 -9.13 6.28 6.19
N TRP A 170 -8.76 6.37 4.91
CA TRP A 170 -9.66 6.01 3.82
C TRP A 170 -9.79 4.50 3.61
N THR A 171 -8.71 3.72 3.72
CA THR A 171 -8.81 2.27 3.50
C THR A 171 -9.46 1.57 4.69
N HIS A 172 -8.91 1.76 5.89
CA HIS A 172 -9.26 0.99 7.07
C HIS A 172 -10.30 1.66 7.99
N ARG A 173 -10.62 2.93 7.73
CA ARG A 173 -11.64 3.68 8.48
C ARG A 173 -11.36 3.62 9.99
N CYS A 174 -10.09 3.80 10.38
CA CYS A 174 -9.64 3.64 11.75
C CYS A 174 -10.07 4.81 12.67
N PHE A 175 -10.44 5.95 12.11
CA PHE A 175 -10.87 7.14 12.85
C PHE A 175 -11.74 8.03 11.95
N LYS A 176 -12.37 9.05 12.53
CA LYS A 176 -13.07 10.13 11.83
C LYS A 176 -12.22 11.39 11.83
N ALA A 177 -12.36 12.19 10.78
CA ALA A 177 -11.58 13.42 10.60
C ALA A 177 -12.49 14.60 10.21
N THR A 178 -12.16 15.78 10.72
CA THR A 178 -12.74 17.06 10.28
C THR A 178 -12.38 17.34 8.82
N THR A 179 -13.18 18.16 8.12
CA THR A 179 -12.93 18.50 6.70
C THR A 179 -11.53 19.09 6.45
N PRO A 180 -10.97 19.98 7.29
CA PRO A 180 -9.60 20.46 7.12
C PRO A 180 -8.56 19.34 7.12
N VAL A 181 -8.69 18.34 7.99
CA VAL A 181 -7.78 17.18 8.03
C VAL A 181 -7.95 16.31 6.78
N LYS A 182 -9.18 16.12 6.29
CA LYS A 182 -9.42 15.40 5.03
C LYS A 182 -8.70 16.09 3.85
N LEU A 183 -8.81 17.41 3.76
CA LEU A 183 -8.13 18.22 2.73
C LEU A 183 -6.61 18.14 2.87
N LEU A 184 -6.10 18.23 4.10
CA LEU A 184 -4.68 18.05 4.39
C LEU A 184 -4.19 16.69 3.88
N PHE A 185 -4.87 15.60 4.24
CA PHE A 185 -4.48 14.27 3.76
C PHE A 185 -4.54 14.13 2.25
N LEU A 186 -5.45 14.82 1.54
CA LEU A 186 -5.50 14.78 0.08
C LEU A 186 -4.28 15.47 -0.53
N VAL A 187 -3.90 16.62 0.00
CA VAL A 187 -2.68 17.34 -0.41
C VAL A 187 -1.44 16.49 -0.14
N LEU A 188 -1.31 15.97 1.08
CA LEU A 188 -0.18 15.11 1.46
C LEU A 188 -0.13 13.84 0.60
N TYR A 189 -1.27 13.22 0.32
CA TYR A 189 -1.34 12.06 -0.57
C TYR A 189 -0.91 12.43 -2.00
N SER A 190 -1.25 13.62 -2.49
CA SER A 190 -0.77 14.10 -3.78
C SER A 190 0.73 14.38 -3.83
N ILE A 191 1.35 14.80 -2.73
CA ILE A 191 2.82 14.91 -2.60
C ILE A 191 3.50 13.54 -2.77
N SER A 192 2.85 12.47 -2.33
CA SER A 192 3.39 11.11 -2.45
C SER A 192 3.54 10.63 -3.90
N GLY A 193 2.76 11.20 -4.81
CA GLY A 193 2.76 10.84 -6.23
C GLY A 193 2.28 9.41 -6.54
N GLN A 194 1.58 8.75 -5.61
CA GLN A 194 0.98 7.44 -5.82
C GLN A 194 -0.15 7.49 -6.89
N ASN A 195 -0.74 6.33 -7.19
CA ASN A 195 -1.91 6.22 -8.08
C ASN A 195 -3.12 7.00 -7.53
N ASN A 196 -4.20 7.10 -8.31
CA ASN A 196 -5.43 7.74 -7.81
C ASN A 196 -5.94 7.04 -6.53
N LEU A 197 -6.51 7.84 -5.61
CA LEU A 197 -6.89 7.38 -4.27
C LEU A 197 -7.87 6.20 -4.30
N ARG A 198 -8.86 6.21 -5.20
CA ARG A 198 -9.84 5.12 -5.33
C ARG A 198 -9.16 3.79 -5.64
N ASP A 199 -8.26 3.77 -6.62
CA ASP A 199 -7.58 2.53 -7.02
C ASP A 199 -6.62 2.05 -5.94
N TRP A 200 -5.93 2.98 -5.24
CA TRP A 200 -5.09 2.65 -4.09
C TRP A 200 -5.92 1.98 -2.98
N VAL A 201 -7.03 2.61 -2.57
CA VAL A 201 -7.94 2.06 -1.54
C VAL A 201 -8.51 0.70 -1.98
N ARG A 202 -8.95 0.58 -3.22
CA ARG A 202 -9.47 -0.69 -3.75
C ARG A 202 -8.41 -1.79 -3.67
N ASP A 203 -7.22 -1.52 -4.21
CA ASP A 203 -6.15 -2.51 -4.28
C ASP A 203 -5.70 -2.92 -2.86
N HIS A 204 -5.61 -1.97 -1.92
CA HIS A 204 -5.23 -2.24 -0.54
C HIS A 204 -6.29 -3.05 0.23
N ARG A 205 -7.58 -2.76 0.03
CA ARG A 205 -8.68 -3.57 0.59
C ARG A 205 -8.70 -4.99 0.02
N VAL A 206 -8.41 -5.15 -1.28
CA VAL A 206 -8.28 -6.47 -1.92
C VAL A 206 -7.08 -7.22 -1.34
N HIS A 207 -5.95 -6.54 -1.17
CA HIS A 207 -4.74 -7.08 -0.57
C HIS A 207 -5.03 -7.66 0.83
N HIS A 208 -5.67 -6.91 1.73
CA HIS A 208 -6.01 -7.47 3.05
C HIS A 208 -6.99 -8.64 3.01
N LYS A 209 -7.98 -8.60 2.12
CA LYS A 209 -9.02 -9.63 2.07
C LYS A 209 -8.54 -10.93 1.43
N PHE A 210 -7.59 -10.86 0.51
CA PHE A 210 -7.11 -11.98 -0.30
C PHE A 210 -5.58 -12.09 -0.32
N SER A 211 -4.94 -11.63 0.75
CA SER A 211 -3.48 -11.58 0.91
C SER A 211 -2.85 -12.92 0.55
N GLU A 212 -1.71 -12.88 -0.13
CA GLU A 212 -0.95 -14.08 -0.54
C GLU A 212 -1.64 -15.02 -1.54
N THR A 213 -2.73 -14.57 -2.18
CA THR A 213 -3.39 -15.32 -3.27
C THR A 213 -3.20 -14.63 -4.62
N ASP A 214 -3.60 -15.28 -5.71
CA ASP A 214 -3.61 -14.67 -7.04
C ASP A 214 -4.59 -13.49 -7.20
N ALA A 215 -5.42 -13.22 -6.18
CA ALA A 215 -6.25 -12.03 -6.11
C ALA A 215 -5.55 -10.85 -5.40
N ASP A 216 -4.43 -11.07 -4.72
CA ASP A 216 -3.60 -10.02 -4.13
C ASP A 216 -2.81 -9.27 -5.23
N PRO A 217 -2.97 -7.93 -5.36
CA PRO A 217 -2.26 -7.15 -6.36
C PRO A 217 -0.73 -7.29 -6.30
N HIS A 218 -0.17 -7.46 -5.10
CA HIS A 218 1.27 -7.54 -4.86
C HIS A 218 1.65 -8.80 -4.07
N ASN A 219 1.00 -9.91 -4.43
CA ASN A 219 1.19 -11.25 -3.85
C ASN A 219 2.67 -11.59 -3.56
N ALA A 220 3.04 -11.59 -2.28
CA ALA A 220 4.39 -11.90 -1.81
C ALA A 220 4.84 -13.34 -2.13
N ASN A 221 3.92 -14.28 -2.35
CA ASN A 221 4.23 -15.65 -2.76
C ASN A 221 4.86 -15.73 -4.17
N ARG A 222 4.76 -14.67 -4.97
CA ARG A 222 5.44 -14.56 -6.28
C ARG A 222 6.89 -14.05 -6.15
N GLY A 223 7.36 -13.85 -4.92
CA GLY A 223 8.73 -13.47 -4.61
C GLY A 223 8.92 -11.96 -4.43
N PHE A 224 10.08 -11.62 -3.86
CA PHE A 224 10.45 -10.26 -3.47
C PHE A 224 10.27 -9.23 -4.59
N TRP A 225 10.85 -9.49 -5.77
CA TRP A 225 10.83 -8.52 -6.87
C TRP A 225 9.42 -8.25 -7.40
N PHE A 226 8.56 -9.27 -7.42
CA PHE A 226 7.17 -9.09 -7.82
C PHE A 226 6.43 -8.18 -6.82
N ALA A 227 6.51 -8.49 -5.53
CA ALA A 227 5.83 -7.75 -4.47
C ALA A 227 6.36 -6.32 -4.31
N HIS A 228 7.65 -6.10 -4.56
CA HIS A 228 8.27 -4.78 -4.45
C HIS A 228 7.86 -3.88 -5.63
N VAL A 229 8.16 -4.25 -6.88
CA VAL A 229 7.94 -3.37 -8.04
C VAL A 229 7.37 -4.08 -9.26
N GLY A 230 7.59 -5.40 -9.40
CA GLY A 230 7.17 -6.16 -10.58
C GLY A 230 5.66 -6.10 -10.84
N TRP A 231 4.84 -6.03 -9.79
CA TRP A 231 3.39 -5.90 -9.91
C TRP A 231 2.93 -4.62 -10.63
N LEU A 232 3.75 -3.56 -10.64
CA LEU A 232 3.49 -2.31 -11.36
C LEU A 232 3.91 -2.38 -12.84
N CYS A 233 4.82 -3.30 -13.16
CA CYS A 233 5.39 -3.49 -14.50
C CYS A 233 4.62 -4.54 -15.32
N MET A 234 3.61 -5.18 -14.75
CA MET A 234 2.88 -6.30 -15.37
C MET A 234 1.37 -6.07 -15.32
N ARG A 235 0.66 -6.65 -16.29
CA ARG A 235 -0.81 -6.73 -16.22
C ARG A 235 -1.21 -7.54 -15.00
N LYS A 236 -2.09 -6.98 -14.18
CA LYS A 236 -2.66 -7.65 -13.00
C LYS A 236 -3.24 -9.01 -13.36
N HIS A 237 -3.21 -9.93 -12.40
CA HIS A 237 -3.89 -11.21 -12.52
C HIS A 237 -5.41 -10.98 -12.62
N PRO A 238 -6.17 -11.72 -13.46
CA PRO A 238 -7.61 -11.49 -13.62
C PRO A 238 -8.41 -11.57 -12.32
N LEU A 239 -7.96 -12.41 -11.36
CA LEU A 239 -8.61 -12.51 -10.05
C LEU A 239 -8.52 -11.21 -9.25
N VAL A 240 -7.49 -10.38 -9.43
CA VAL A 240 -7.40 -9.06 -8.79
C VAL A 240 -8.57 -8.18 -9.24
N ALA A 241 -8.89 -8.18 -10.54
CA ALA A 241 -10.02 -7.43 -11.08
C ALA A 241 -11.37 -8.02 -10.64
N GLN A 242 -11.50 -9.35 -10.69
CA GLN A 242 -12.72 -10.05 -10.30
C GLN A 242 -13.05 -9.82 -8.81
N LYS A 243 -12.07 -10.04 -7.92
CA LYS A 243 -12.24 -9.85 -6.47
C LYS A 243 -12.28 -8.37 -6.08
N GLY A 244 -11.63 -7.50 -6.83
CA GLY A 244 -11.74 -6.04 -6.67
C GLY A 244 -13.16 -5.49 -6.85
N ARG A 245 -14.03 -6.16 -7.63
CA ARG A 245 -15.46 -5.80 -7.73
C ARG A 245 -16.27 -6.16 -6.49
N THR A 246 -15.74 -7.05 -5.63
CA THR A 246 -16.42 -7.49 -4.39
C THR A 246 -16.07 -6.64 -3.18
N VAL A 247 -15.21 -5.64 -3.36
CA VAL A 247 -14.80 -4.70 -2.33
C VAL A 247 -15.57 -3.41 -2.54
N ASP A 248 -16.27 -2.97 -1.49
CA ASP A 248 -16.93 -1.68 -1.47
C ASP A 248 -15.89 -0.55 -1.53
N VAL A 249 -16.10 0.44 -2.39
CA VAL A 249 -15.34 1.71 -2.47
C VAL A 249 -16.28 2.91 -2.62
N SER A 250 -17.56 2.72 -2.30
CA SER A 250 -18.61 3.75 -2.40
C SER A 250 -18.28 4.96 -1.54
N ASP A 251 -17.63 4.74 -0.40
CA ASP A 251 -17.15 5.79 0.51
C ASP A 251 -16.11 6.74 -0.14
N ILE A 252 -15.42 6.29 -1.19
CA ILE A 252 -14.50 7.14 -1.96
C ILE A 252 -15.22 7.77 -3.16
N THR A 253 -16.07 7.00 -3.85
CA THR A 253 -16.70 7.46 -5.10
C THR A 253 -17.92 8.36 -4.89
N GLN A 254 -18.59 8.27 -3.74
CA GLN A 254 -19.79 9.05 -3.43
C GLN A 254 -19.47 10.33 -2.63
N ASP A 255 -18.30 10.43 -2.01
CA ASP A 255 -17.83 11.68 -1.40
C ASP A 255 -17.43 12.66 -2.53
N PRO A 256 -18.11 13.82 -2.67
CA PRO A 256 -17.85 14.74 -3.78
C PRO A 256 -16.42 15.29 -3.80
N LEU A 257 -15.80 15.48 -2.62
CA LEU A 257 -14.44 15.98 -2.50
C LEU A 257 -13.45 14.93 -3.00
N LEU A 258 -13.63 13.67 -2.62
CA LEU A 258 -12.77 12.57 -3.05
C LEU A 258 -12.97 12.26 -4.52
N ALA A 259 -14.22 12.29 -5.02
CA ALA A 259 -14.52 12.11 -6.43
C ALA A 259 -13.87 13.20 -7.29
N PHE A 260 -13.87 14.45 -6.83
CA PHE A 260 -13.15 15.55 -7.49
C PHE A 260 -11.64 15.29 -7.52
N HIS A 261 -11.03 14.94 -6.39
CA HIS A 261 -9.61 14.61 -6.35
C HIS A 261 -9.25 13.45 -7.29
N VAL A 262 -10.03 12.37 -7.28
CA VAL A 262 -9.83 11.21 -8.15
C VAL A 262 -9.98 11.58 -9.63
N ARG A 263 -10.92 12.46 -9.98
CA ARG A 263 -11.09 12.95 -11.36
C ARG A 263 -9.90 13.77 -11.84
N HIS A 264 -9.31 14.58 -10.96
CA HIS A 264 -8.22 15.49 -11.27
C HIS A 264 -6.85 15.00 -10.77
N TRP A 265 -6.73 13.72 -10.43
CA TRP A 265 -5.58 13.14 -9.71
C TRP A 265 -4.24 13.44 -10.38
N ALA A 266 -4.20 13.41 -11.71
CA ALA A 266 -2.98 13.64 -12.49
C ALA A 266 -2.48 15.09 -12.32
N TRP A 267 -3.38 16.06 -12.29
CA TRP A 267 -3.05 17.47 -12.04
C TRP A 267 -2.59 17.69 -10.61
N PHE A 268 -3.28 17.07 -9.64
CA PHE A 268 -2.85 17.12 -8.25
C PHE A 268 -1.47 16.49 -8.04
N LYS A 269 -1.22 15.32 -8.64
CA LYS A 269 0.10 14.68 -8.63
C LYS A 269 1.15 15.59 -9.26
N LEU A 270 0.88 16.14 -10.44
CA LEU A 270 1.83 17.03 -11.11
C LEU A 270 2.16 18.26 -10.24
N ALA A 271 1.14 18.94 -9.73
CA ALA A 271 1.29 20.13 -8.92
C ALA A 271 2.03 19.83 -7.60
N PHE A 272 1.55 18.87 -6.82
CA PHE A 272 2.01 18.67 -5.44
C PHE A 272 3.19 17.69 -5.30
N CYS A 273 3.38 16.74 -6.22
CA CYS A 273 4.54 15.85 -6.17
C CYS A 273 5.78 16.47 -6.85
N PHE A 274 5.59 17.26 -7.90
CA PHE A 274 6.70 17.70 -8.76
C PHE A 274 6.84 19.23 -8.82
N VAL A 275 5.82 19.96 -9.30
CA VAL A 275 5.97 21.39 -9.61
C VAL A 275 6.20 22.23 -8.35
N ILE A 276 5.26 22.20 -7.39
CA ILE A 276 5.32 23.03 -6.19
C ILE A 276 6.56 22.70 -5.35
N PRO A 277 6.85 21.42 -5.01
CA PRO A 277 8.03 21.12 -4.20
C PRO A 277 9.34 21.53 -4.86
N THR A 278 9.44 21.52 -6.19
CA THR A 278 10.66 21.90 -6.90
C THR A 278 10.83 23.40 -7.08
N LEU A 279 9.74 24.17 -7.14
CA LEU A 279 9.82 25.62 -7.27
C LEU A 279 10.04 26.35 -5.95
N ILE A 280 9.66 25.76 -4.81
CA ILE A 280 9.79 26.41 -3.50
C ILE A 280 11.26 26.77 -3.16
N PRO A 281 12.23 25.83 -3.18
CA PRO A 281 13.63 26.15 -2.87
C PRO A 281 14.25 27.29 -3.70
N PRO A 282 14.17 27.30 -5.05
CA PRO A 282 14.73 28.39 -5.83
C PRO A 282 14.03 29.72 -5.63
N LEU A 283 12.69 29.73 -5.51
CA LEU A 283 11.92 30.98 -5.41
C LEU A 283 12.03 31.66 -4.04
N PHE A 284 12.12 30.88 -2.96
CA PHE A 284 12.05 31.42 -1.60
C PHE A 284 13.36 31.33 -0.82
N PHE A 285 14.29 30.47 -1.24
CA PHE A 285 15.50 30.17 -0.49
C PHE A 285 16.78 30.30 -1.33
N GLY A 286 16.69 30.82 -2.57
CA GLY A 286 17.83 31.05 -3.45
C GLY A 286 18.57 29.77 -3.88
N GLN A 287 17.93 28.60 -3.76
CA GLN A 287 18.54 27.32 -4.09
C GLN A 287 18.64 27.10 -5.61
N PRO A 288 19.66 26.38 -6.11
CA PRO A 288 19.73 26.06 -7.53
C PRO A 288 18.53 25.22 -7.98
N ALA A 289 17.82 25.68 -9.01
CA ALA A 289 16.63 25.00 -9.52
C ALA A 289 16.96 23.59 -10.05
N SER A 290 18.12 23.40 -10.67
CA SER A 290 18.59 22.10 -11.18
C SER A 290 18.83 21.10 -10.04
N THR A 291 19.57 21.48 -9.00
CA THR A 291 19.82 20.64 -7.82
C THR A 291 18.51 20.29 -7.13
N THR A 292 17.60 21.25 -7.01
CA THR A 292 16.27 21.05 -6.44
C THR A 292 15.46 20.03 -7.24
N PHE A 293 15.47 20.12 -8.57
CA PHE A 293 14.80 19.14 -9.42
C PHE A 293 15.36 17.74 -9.20
N TRP A 294 16.68 17.55 -9.25
CA TRP A 294 17.27 16.22 -9.07
C TRP A 294 16.97 15.64 -7.68
N LEU A 295 17.15 16.41 -6.62
CA LEU A 295 16.96 15.90 -5.27
C LEU A 295 15.48 15.69 -4.94
N VAL A 296 14.63 16.66 -5.28
CA VAL A 296 13.20 16.64 -4.92
C VAL A 296 12.40 15.82 -5.93
N CYS A 297 12.47 16.05 -7.25
CA CYS A 297 11.64 15.32 -8.22
C CYS A 297 12.11 13.88 -8.47
N ILE A 298 13.41 13.64 -8.48
CA ILE A 298 13.97 12.34 -8.90
C ILE A 298 14.30 11.48 -7.67
N VAL A 299 15.27 11.91 -6.85
CA VAL A 299 15.78 11.09 -5.73
C VAL A 299 14.70 10.86 -4.68
N ARG A 300 14.11 11.93 -4.13
CA ARG A 300 13.07 11.82 -3.10
C ARG A 300 11.87 11.01 -3.60
N TYR A 301 11.38 11.24 -4.83
CA TYR A 301 10.26 10.47 -5.36
C TYR A 301 10.59 8.98 -5.50
N ALA A 302 11.77 8.65 -6.05
CA ALA A 302 12.23 7.26 -6.14
C ALA A 302 12.35 6.61 -4.75
N SER A 303 12.92 7.30 -3.77
CA SER A 303 13.03 6.81 -2.39
C SER A 303 11.66 6.57 -1.75
N ASN A 304 10.73 7.53 -1.84
CA ASN A 304 9.37 7.38 -1.31
C ASN A 304 8.62 6.17 -1.90
N LEU A 305 8.77 5.93 -3.21
CA LEU A 305 8.21 4.74 -3.85
C LEU A 305 8.78 3.45 -3.23
N ASN A 306 10.11 3.34 -3.14
CA ASN A 306 10.77 2.17 -2.56
C ASN A 306 10.41 1.95 -1.08
N PHE A 307 10.30 3.02 -0.28
CA PHE A 307 9.87 2.91 1.11
C PHE A 307 8.43 2.38 1.22
N THR A 308 7.53 2.84 0.35
CA THR A 308 6.15 2.32 0.31
C THR A 308 6.15 0.84 -0.13
N TRP A 309 6.89 0.52 -1.18
CA TRP A 309 6.98 -0.83 -1.72
C TRP A 309 7.68 -1.82 -0.80
N ALA A 310 8.53 -1.33 0.11
CA ALA A 310 9.16 -2.16 1.12
C ALA A 310 8.14 -2.74 2.11
N VAL A 311 7.00 -2.07 2.32
CA VAL A 311 5.90 -2.61 3.12
C VAL A 311 5.34 -3.87 2.44
N ASN A 312 5.11 -3.83 1.13
CA ASN A 312 4.59 -4.98 0.38
C ASN A 312 5.57 -6.15 0.27
N SER A 313 6.89 -5.88 0.29
CA SER A 313 7.92 -6.89 0.11
C SER A 313 8.61 -7.28 1.42
N PHE A 314 9.44 -6.39 2.00
CA PHE A 314 10.19 -6.69 3.21
C PHE A 314 9.27 -7.05 4.38
N ALA A 315 8.16 -6.33 4.55
CA ALA A 315 7.21 -6.58 5.64
C ALA A 315 6.25 -7.77 5.40
N HIS A 316 6.44 -8.52 4.31
CA HIS A 316 5.80 -9.82 4.08
C HIS A 316 6.80 -11.00 4.08
N ILE A 317 8.11 -10.74 4.08
CA ILE A 317 9.13 -11.78 3.87
C ILE A 317 10.10 -11.88 5.06
N TRP A 318 10.60 -10.77 5.59
CA TRP A 318 11.67 -10.78 6.59
C TRP A 318 11.30 -10.03 7.87
N GLY A 319 11.10 -10.80 8.94
CA GLY A 319 10.74 -10.30 10.26
C GLY A 319 10.11 -11.42 11.10
N ASN A 320 9.57 -11.06 12.26
CA ASN A 320 8.90 -11.99 13.17
C ASN A 320 7.37 -11.87 13.11
N LYS A 321 6.65 -12.88 13.64
CA LYS A 321 5.19 -12.99 13.59
C LYS A 321 4.58 -13.17 14.99
N PRO A 322 4.74 -12.19 15.89
CA PRO A 322 4.33 -12.32 17.28
C PRO A 322 2.82 -12.47 17.48
N TYR A 323 1.98 -12.01 16.55
CA TYR A 323 0.51 -12.06 16.69
C TYR A 323 -0.11 -13.22 15.94
N ASN A 324 0.34 -13.45 14.70
CA ASN A 324 -0.24 -14.48 13.85
C ASN A 324 0.79 -15.09 12.90
N ARG A 325 1.29 -16.27 13.25
CA ARG A 325 2.27 -17.02 12.45
C ARG A 325 1.67 -17.68 11.21
N THR A 326 0.34 -17.71 11.06
CA THR A 326 -0.34 -18.37 9.93
C THR A 326 -0.51 -17.47 8.71
N ILE A 327 -0.18 -16.18 8.81
CA ILE A 327 -0.20 -15.21 7.71
C ILE A 327 1.25 -14.85 7.33
N GLN A 328 1.49 -14.31 6.12
CA GLN A 328 2.84 -13.89 5.72
C GLN A 328 3.37 -12.58 6.32
N PRO A 329 2.55 -11.53 6.53
CA PRO A 329 3.00 -10.28 7.13
C PRO A 329 3.85 -10.47 8.39
N VAL A 330 4.92 -9.68 8.49
CA VAL A 330 5.91 -9.74 9.57
C VAL A 330 6.11 -8.36 10.19
N GLU A 331 6.57 -8.32 11.44
CA GLU A 331 7.07 -7.11 12.07
C GLU A 331 8.51 -6.84 11.60
N ASN A 332 8.77 -5.64 11.09
CA ASN A 332 10.08 -5.22 10.60
C ASN A 332 10.39 -3.76 11.04
N PRO A 333 11.30 -3.55 12.01
CA PRO A 333 11.60 -2.21 12.53
C PRO A 333 12.28 -1.30 11.50
N TYR A 334 13.03 -1.87 10.54
CA TYR A 334 13.67 -1.08 9.48
C TYR A 334 12.63 -0.52 8.50
N VAL A 335 11.64 -1.34 8.13
CA VAL A 335 10.49 -0.86 7.34
C VAL A 335 9.72 0.18 8.15
N SER A 336 9.53 -0.03 9.46
CA SER A 336 8.84 0.93 10.32
C SER A 336 9.52 2.30 10.33
N LEU A 337 10.85 2.33 10.41
CA LEU A 337 11.64 3.57 10.32
C LEU A 337 11.43 4.33 9.00
N VAL A 338 11.54 3.65 7.86
CA VAL A 338 11.49 4.32 6.54
C VAL A 338 10.06 4.56 6.02
N ALA A 339 9.10 3.76 6.47
CA ALA A 339 7.69 3.85 6.12
C ALA A 339 6.84 4.43 7.26
N LEU A 340 7.45 5.23 8.15
CA LEU A 340 6.75 6.06 9.15
C LEU A 340 5.80 5.30 10.08
N GLY A 341 6.11 4.05 10.41
CA GLY A 341 5.33 3.19 11.30
C GLY A 341 4.67 1.97 10.65
N GLU A 342 4.72 1.83 9.33
CA GLU A 342 4.00 0.76 8.61
C GLU A 342 4.72 -0.60 8.58
N GLY A 343 5.88 -0.71 9.23
CA GLY A 343 6.63 -1.96 9.33
C GLY A 343 6.09 -2.96 10.36
N TRP A 344 5.13 -2.55 11.19
CA TRP A 344 4.47 -3.42 12.18
C TRP A 344 3.35 -4.25 11.53
N HIS A 345 3.72 -5.02 10.50
CA HIS A 345 2.77 -5.50 9.49
C HIS A 345 2.04 -6.78 9.91
N ASN A 346 2.64 -7.62 10.78
CA ASN A 346 1.95 -8.78 11.35
C ASN A 346 0.79 -8.34 12.26
N TYR A 347 1.01 -7.29 13.06
CA TYR A 347 -0.02 -6.65 13.85
C TYR A 347 -1.10 -6.06 12.95
N HIS A 348 -0.68 -5.26 11.98
CA HIS A 348 -1.60 -4.57 11.09
C HIS A 348 -2.55 -5.51 10.36
N HIS A 349 -2.05 -6.62 9.81
CA HIS A 349 -2.91 -7.62 9.16
C HIS A 349 -3.76 -8.44 10.13
N SER A 350 -3.37 -8.52 11.40
CA SER A 350 -4.18 -9.15 12.44
C SER A 350 -5.29 -8.24 12.97
N PHE A 351 -5.05 -6.93 12.99
CA PHE A 351 -5.95 -5.90 13.52
C PHE A 351 -6.03 -4.68 12.57
N PRO A 352 -6.56 -4.85 11.34
CA PRO A 352 -6.49 -3.81 10.31
C PRO A 352 -7.24 -2.53 10.67
N TRP A 353 -8.21 -2.61 11.57
CA TRP A 353 -9.00 -1.46 12.04
C TRP A 353 -8.32 -0.62 13.13
N ASP A 354 -7.16 -1.03 13.65
CA ASP A 354 -6.45 -0.26 14.67
C ASP A 354 -5.77 0.98 14.06
N TYR A 355 -6.07 2.17 14.58
CA TYR A 355 -5.50 3.42 14.06
C TYR A 355 -3.99 3.52 14.23
N ARG A 356 -3.41 2.76 15.16
CA ARG A 356 -1.97 2.75 15.41
C ARG A 356 -1.23 1.89 14.40
N ALA A 357 -1.92 0.93 13.78
CA ALA A 357 -1.33 -0.13 12.95
C ALA A 357 -0.20 -0.93 13.65
N ALA A 358 -0.10 -0.82 14.98
CA ALA A 358 0.96 -1.44 15.78
C ALA A 358 0.51 -1.55 17.24
N GLU A 359 0.94 -2.61 17.94
CA GLU A 359 0.95 -2.64 19.41
C GLU A 359 2.24 -2.02 19.98
N LEU A 360 3.39 -2.44 19.44
CA LEU A 360 4.72 -2.09 19.91
C LEU A 360 5.34 -0.93 19.11
N GLY A 361 6.41 -0.33 19.67
CA GLY A 361 7.29 0.54 18.90
C GLY A 361 6.71 1.91 18.54
N ARG A 362 5.96 2.56 19.46
CA ARG A 362 5.48 3.95 19.30
C ARG A 362 6.57 4.92 18.81
N GLY A 363 7.81 4.74 19.28
CA GLY A 363 8.95 5.57 18.86
C GLY A 363 9.35 5.44 17.39
N LEU A 364 8.97 4.37 16.70
CA LEU A 364 9.18 4.18 15.25
C LEU A 364 7.88 4.36 14.45
N ASN A 365 6.83 4.93 15.05
CA ASN A 365 5.53 5.11 14.41
C ASN A 365 5.14 6.58 14.37
N LEU A 366 5.87 7.35 13.55
CA LEU A 366 5.66 8.78 13.36
C LEU A 366 4.21 9.09 12.95
N THR A 367 3.60 8.23 12.13
CA THR A 367 2.19 8.39 11.73
C THR A 367 1.26 8.42 12.94
N THR A 368 1.39 7.45 13.87
CA THR A 368 0.59 7.44 15.10
C THR A 368 0.85 8.68 15.95
N MET A 369 2.11 9.13 16.05
CA MET A 369 2.44 10.36 16.81
C MET A 369 1.73 11.59 16.23
N CYS A 370 1.72 11.75 14.91
CA CYS A 370 0.99 12.83 14.24
C CYS A 370 -0.53 12.71 14.44
N LEU A 371 -1.09 11.50 14.34
CA LEU A 371 -2.51 11.27 14.60
C LEU A 371 -2.89 11.58 16.04
N ASP A 372 -2.07 11.20 17.02
CA ASP A 372 -2.31 11.51 18.44
C ASP A 372 -2.32 13.03 18.69
N LEU A 373 -1.46 13.80 18.02
CA LEU A 373 -1.48 15.27 18.08
C LEU A 373 -2.77 15.85 17.47
N LEU A 374 -3.20 15.35 16.31
CA LEU A 374 -4.47 15.77 15.70
C LEU A 374 -5.67 15.40 16.58
N ALA A 375 -5.62 14.27 17.29
CA ALA A 375 -6.67 13.84 18.19
C ALA A 375 -6.74 14.73 19.44
N ARG A 376 -5.58 15.08 20.03
CA ARG A 376 -5.48 16.03 21.15
C ARG A 376 -6.01 17.42 20.76
N ALA A 377 -5.82 17.82 19.51
CA ALA A 377 -6.38 19.06 18.96
C ALA A 377 -7.88 18.97 18.60
N GLY A 378 -8.53 17.81 18.79
CA GLY A 378 -9.93 17.59 18.43
C GLY A 378 -10.21 17.54 16.91
N LEU A 379 -9.16 17.45 16.08
CA LEU A 379 -9.28 17.48 14.63
C LEU A 379 -9.58 16.10 14.02
N ILE A 380 -9.23 15.03 14.76
CA ILE A 380 -9.68 13.66 14.51
C ILE A 380 -10.30 13.08 15.79
N TYR A 381 -11.23 12.15 15.64
CA TYR A 381 -12.01 11.57 16.73
C TYR A 381 -12.45 10.14 16.39
N ASP A 382 -13.09 9.44 17.33
CA ASP A 382 -13.51 8.04 17.19
C ASP A 382 -12.36 7.10 16.78
N LEU A 383 -11.17 7.29 17.38
CA LEU A 383 -10.00 6.47 17.09
C LEU A 383 -10.22 5.03 17.59
N LYS A 384 -10.15 4.08 16.66
CA LYS A 384 -10.30 2.65 16.96
C LYS A 384 -8.97 2.07 17.44
N ALA A 385 -8.93 1.61 18.69
CA ALA A 385 -7.79 0.91 19.26
C ALA A 385 -8.20 -0.49 19.71
N THR A 386 -7.40 -1.49 19.35
CA THR A 386 -7.59 -2.88 19.74
C THR A 386 -7.30 -3.01 21.24
N PRO A 387 -8.22 -3.60 22.03
CA PRO A 387 -8.01 -3.80 23.45
C PRO A 387 -6.79 -4.70 23.72
N PRO A 388 -5.91 -4.37 24.69
CA PRO A 388 -4.70 -5.16 24.98
C PRO A 388 -4.99 -6.64 25.25
N ARG A 389 -6.10 -6.95 25.94
CA ARG A 389 -6.53 -8.33 26.19
C ARG A 389 -6.76 -9.12 24.89
N MET A 390 -7.31 -8.49 23.86
CA MET A 390 -7.55 -9.14 22.57
C MET A 390 -6.22 -9.43 21.86
N VAL A 391 -5.27 -8.49 21.91
CA VAL A 391 -3.94 -8.67 21.33
C VAL A 391 -3.21 -9.83 21.99
N GLN A 392 -3.11 -9.82 23.32
CA GLN A 392 -2.47 -10.89 24.10
C GLN A 392 -3.12 -12.26 23.87
N GLN A 393 -4.45 -12.32 23.74
CA GLN A 393 -5.15 -13.58 23.47
C GLN A 393 -4.82 -14.12 22.07
N LEU A 394 -4.73 -13.26 21.06
CA LEU A 394 -4.35 -13.68 19.72
C LEU A 394 -2.90 -14.14 19.68
N ALA A 395 -1.98 -13.36 20.25
CA ALA A 395 -0.56 -13.69 20.29
C ALA A 395 -0.29 -15.01 21.03
N LYS A 396 -0.94 -15.26 22.18
CA LYS A 396 -0.87 -16.57 22.86
C LYS A 396 -1.40 -17.73 22.03
N ARG A 397 -2.43 -17.52 21.21
CA ARG A 397 -3.08 -18.58 20.42
C ARG A 397 -2.39 -18.85 19.08
N ARG A 398 -1.88 -17.80 18.43
CA ARG A 398 -1.42 -17.83 17.03
C ARG A 398 -0.06 -17.20 16.81
N GLY A 399 0.53 -16.55 17.79
CA GLY A 399 1.87 -16.00 17.70
C GLY A 399 2.94 -17.07 17.51
N ASP A 400 4.09 -16.66 17.01
CA ASP A 400 5.29 -17.48 16.88
C ASP A 400 6.12 -17.58 18.17
N GLY A 401 5.69 -16.92 19.25
CA GLY A 401 6.40 -16.87 20.53
C GLY A 401 7.47 -15.78 20.61
N SER A 402 7.62 -14.94 19.57
CA SER A 402 8.52 -13.78 19.59
C SER A 402 7.92 -12.53 20.24
N GLU A 403 6.67 -12.62 20.71
CA GLU A 403 6.03 -11.58 21.51
C GLU A 403 6.90 -11.34 22.75
N ARG A 404 7.51 -10.16 22.85
CA ARG A 404 8.15 -9.76 24.11
C ARG A 404 7.03 -9.65 25.14
N PRO A 405 7.17 -10.22 26.35
CA PRO A 405 6.20 -9.96 27.42
C PRO A 405 6.03 -8.44 27.51
N PRO A 406 4.81 -7.92 27.71
CA PRO A 406 4.58 -6.48 27.75
C PRO A 406 5.53 -5.91 28.80
N ALA A 407 6.59 -5.27 28.33
CA ALA A 407 7.43 -4.50 29.21
C ALA A 407 6.47 -3.47 29.81
N ALA A 408 6.39 -3.45 31.12
CA ALA A 408 5.72 -2.42 31.90
C ALA A 408 6.41 -1.07 31.67
N LEU A 409 6.34 -0.56 30.44
CA LEU A 409 7.04 0.62 29.94
C LEU A 409 6.07 1.74 29.54
N PHE A 410 4.75 1.55 29.75
CA PHE A 410 3.74 2.60 29.53
C PHE A 410 2.60 2.54 30.55
N CYS A 411 2.91 2.29 31.82
CA CYS A 411 2.13 2.83 32.93
C CYS A 411 2.96 3.97 33.53
N GLU A 412 2.79 5.16 32.94
CA GLU A 412 2.70 6.48 33.59
C GLU A 412 2.42 7.54 32.52
#